data_AF-A0A2G2VK21-F1
#
_entry.id   AF-A0A2G2VK21-F1
#
_cell.length_a   1.000
_cell.length_b   1.000
_cell.length_c   1.000
_cell.angle_alpha   90.00
_cell.angle_beta   90.00
_cell.angle_gamma   90.00
#
_symmetry.space_group_name_H-M   'P 1'
#
loop_
_entity.id
_entity.type
_entity.pdbx_description
1 polymer ?
#
loop_
_entity_poly.entity_id
_entity_poly.type
_entity_poly.pdbx_seq_one_letter_code
_entity_poly.pdbx_strand_id
1 'polypeptide(L)' 'MSSNPQLQKILDKNLAELDDWLGDLNPESKVVIQNAYVVPSVSKAALGDRFQFERLGYFAVDKDSTL' A
#
# COMPACT_ATOMS: atom_id res chain seq x y z
N MET A 1 6.69 20.63 6.67
CA MET A 1 6.73 19.51 5.70
C MET A 1 8.01 18.74 5.98
N SER A 2 7.96 17.74 6.86
CA SER A 2 9.13 16.89 7.13
C SER A 2 9.09 15.75 6.12
N SER A 3 9.95 15.81 5.11
CA SER A 3 10.12 14.71 4.16
C SER A 3 10.63 13.50 4.93
N ASN A 4 9.92 12.36 4.82
CA ASN A 4 10.36 11.11 5.44
C ASN A 4 11.70 10.68 4.80
N PRO A 5 12.82 10.70 5.54
CA PRO A 5 14.15 10.42 4.99
C PRO A 5 14.26 9.00 4.41
N GLN A 6 13.48 8.06 4.96
CA GLN A 6 13.43 6.67 4.50
C GLN A 6 12.84 6.56 3.08
N LEU A 7 11.86 7.41 2.74
CA LEU A 7 11.24 7.42 1.41
C LEU A 7 12.16 8.02 0.34
N GLN A 8 12.97 9.02 0.71
CA GLN A 8 13.93 9.62 -0.22
C GLN A 8 14.97 8.60 -0.70
N LYS A 9 15.45 7.75 0.22
CA LYS A 9 16.43 6.70 -0.08
C LYS A 9 15.92 5.62 -1.04
N ILE A 10 14.60 5.41 -1.09
CA ILE A 10 13.95 4.46 -2.02
C ILE A 10 13.80 5.09 -3.42
N LEU A 11 13.54 6.40 -3.51
CA LEU A 11 13.37 7.09 -4.79
C LEU A 11 14.69 7.33 -5.54
N ASP A 12 15.81 7.47 -4.83
CA ASP A 12 17.09 7.85 -5.44
C ASP A 12 17.87 6.67 -6.06
N LYS A 13 17.45 5.42 -5.83
CA LYS A 13 18.10 4.21 -6.37
C LYS A 13 17.34 3.65 -7.57
N ASN A 14 17.98 3.59 -8.74
CA ASN A 14 17.48 2.78 -9.85
C ASN A 14 17.84 1.30 -9.62
N LEU A 15 16.85 0.48 -9.25
CA LEU A 15 17.04 -0.95 -8.98
C LEU A 15 17.63 -1.72 -10.17
N ALA A 16 17.37 -1.27 -11.41
CA ALA A 16 17.86 -1.94 -12.62
C ALA A 16 19.38 -1.83 -12.84
N GLU A 17 20.03 -0.88 -12.16
CA GLU A 17 21.48 -0.63 -12.25
C GLU A 17 22.27 -1.30 -11.12
N LEU A 18 21.61 -2.09 -10.26
CA LEU A 18 22.24 -2.78 -9.13
C LEU A 18 22.71 -4.18 -9.54
N ASP A 19 23.95 -4.52 -9.18
CA ASP A 19 24.51 -5.87 -9.39
C ASP A 19 23.72 -6.97 -8.65
N ASP A 20 23.16 -6.66 -7.48
CA ASP A 20 22.26 -7.52 -6.70
C ASP A 20 20.98 -6.78 -6.31
N TRP A 21 20.11 -6.58 -7.29
CA TRP A 21 18.81 -5.93 -7.08
C TRP A 21 17.86 -6.74 -6.19
N LEU A 22 18.04 -8.07 -6.09
CA LEU A 22 17.24 -8.93 -5.22
C LEU A 22 17.55 -8.66 -3.74
N GLY A 23 18.81 -8.35 -3.41
CA GLY A 23 19.25 -8.00 -2.06
C GLY A 23 18.69 -6.66 -1.54
N ASP A 24 18.26 -5.76 -2.43
CA ASP A 24 17.71 -4.43 -2.09
C ASP A 24 16.15 -4.41 -2.09
N LEU A 25 15.48 -5.56 -2.20
CA LEU A 25 14.01 -5.64 -2.12
C LEU A 25 13.49 -5.12 -0.76
N ASN A 26 12.47 -4.27 -0.80
CA ASN A 26 11.85 -3.75 0.41
C ASN A 26 11.02 -4.85 1.12
N PRO A 27 11.40 -5.30 2.34
CA PRO A 27 10.63 -6.29 3.08
C PRO A 27 9.27 -5.76 3.54
N GLU A 28 9.09 -4.45 3.60
CA GLU A 28 7.83 -3.77 3.97
C GLU A 28 7.01 -3.33 2.75
N SER A 29 7.30 -3.87 1.56
CA SER A 29 6.55 -3.59 0.32
C SER A 29 5.06 -3.94 0.40
N LYS A 30 4.69 -4.83 1.34
CA LYS A 30 3.30 -5.16 1.67
C LYS A 30 3.15 -5.25 3.18
N VAL A 31 2.26 -4.43 3.73
CA VAL A 31 1.86 -4.48 5.14
C VAL A 31 0.38 -4.86 5.20
N VAL A 32 0.05 -5.93 5.93
CA VAL A 32 -1.33 -6.38 6.14
C VAL A 32 -1.82 -5.87 7.49
N ILE A 33 -2.83 -5.00 7.48
CA ILE A 33 -3.48 -4.51 8.69
C ILE A 33 -4.70 -5.39 8.99
N GLN A 34 -4.58 -6.24 10.01
CA GLN A 34 -5.68 -7.11 10.45
C GLN A 34 -6.67 -6.36 11.35
N ASN A 35 -7.93 -6.79 11.33
CA ASN A 35 -8.99 -6.26 12.20
C ASN A 35 -9.14 -4.73 12.14
N ALA A 36 -8.89 -4.14 10.97
CA ALA A 36 -9.13 -2.72 10.74
C ALA A 36 -10.63 -2.41 10.73
N TYR A 37 -11.01 -1.26 11.28
CA TYR A 37 -12.40 -0.79 11.23
C TYR A 37 -12.63 0.11 10.03
N VAL A 38 -13.80 -0.02 9.42
CA VAL A 38 -14.27 0.83 8.33
C VAL A 38 -15.76 1.12 8.53
N VAL A 39 -16.28 2.12 7.83
CA VAL A 39 -17.70 2.46 7.89
C VAL A 39 -18.60 1.34 7.32
N PRO A 40 -19.82 1.14 7.86
CA PRO A 40 -20.69 0.04 7.45
C PRO A 40 -21.05 0.01 5.96
N SER A 41 -21.05 1.15 5.27
CA SER A 41 -21.39 1.23 3.84
C SER A 41 -20.46 0.40 2.95
N VAL A 42 -19.21 0.17 3.38
CA VAL A 42 -18.23 -0.63 2.63
C VAL A 42 -18.62 -2.10 2.55
N SER A 43 -19.47 -2.61 3.45
CA SER A 43 -19.95 -4.01 3.43
C SER A 43 -20.71 -4.41 2.16
N LYS A 44 -21.16 -3.43 1.36
CA LYS A 44 -21.89 -3.65 0.10
C LYS A 44 -21.03 -3.40 -1.14
N ALA A 45 -19.74 -3.13 -0.97
CA ALA A 45 -18.84 -2.81 -2.07
C ALA A 45 -18.59 -4.04 -2.95
N ALA A 46 -18.55 -3.82 -4.27
CA ALA A 46 -18.18 -4.83 -5.25
C ALA A 46 -16.66 -4.89 -5.45
N LEU A 47 -16.18 -5.99 -6.03
CA LEU A 47 -14.79 -6.14 -6.44
C LEU A 47 -14.33 -4.95 -7.30
N GLY A 48 -13.23 -4.31 -6.91
CA GLY A 48 -12.65 -3.17 -7.63
C GLY A 48 -13.32 -1.81 -7.36
N ASP A 49 -14.37 -1.75 -6.52
CA ASP A 49 -14.90 -0.47 -6.03
C ASP A 49 -13.80 0.32 -5.32
N ARG A 50 -13.76 1.62 -5.57
CA ARG A 50 -12.70 2.53 -5.11
C ARG A 50 -13.22 3.54 -4.10
N PHE A 51 -12.45 3.77 -3.05
CA PHE A 51 -12.78 4.69 -1.97
C PHE A 51 -11.60 5.60 -1.66
N GLN A 52 -11.91 6.83 -1.28
CA GLN A 52 -10.98 7.67 -0.54
C GLN A 52 -11.30 7.55 0.94
N PHE A 53 -10.38 7.01 1.74
CA PHE A 53 -10.47 7.09 3.18
C PHE A 53 -9.75 8.36 3.64
N GLU A 54 -10.50 9.25 4.29
CA GLU A 54 -10.03 10.58 4.64
C GLU A 54 -8.71 10.53 5.42
N ARG A 55 -7.72 11.29 4.94
CA ARG A 55 -6.39 11.42 5.54
C ARG A 55 -5.57 10.12 5.63
N LEU A 56 -6.04 9.02 5.01
CA LEU A 56 -5.33 7.75 4.92
C LEU A 56 -4.85 7.48 3.50
N GLY A 57 -5.72 7.62 2.50
CA GLY A 57 -5.37 7.38 1.10
C GLY A 57 -6.53 6.84 0.27
N TYR A 58 -6.18 6.19 -0.83
CA TYR A 58 -7.12 5.57 -1.76
C TYR A 58 -7.00 4.05 -1.70
N PHE A 59 -8.15 3.39 -1.68
CA PHE A 59 -8.26 1.95 -1.48
C PHE A 59 -9.25 1.36 -2.47
N ALA A 60 -9.09 0.08 -2.78
CA ALA A 60 -10.02 -0.68 -3.59
C ALA A 60 -10.30 -2.05 -2.98
N VAL A 61 -11.48 -2.60 -3.26
CA VAL A 61 -11.81 -3.98 -2.88
C VAL A 61 -10.95 -4.94 -3.71
N ASP A 62 -10.16 -5.76 -3.03
CA ASP A 62 -9.28 -6.76 -3.65
C ASP A 62 -10.03 -8.06 -3.97
N LYS A 63 -9.51 -8.84 -4.93
CA LYS A 63 -10.08 -10.12 -5.38
C LYS A 63 -10.12 -11.19 -4.28
N ASP A 64 -9.26 -11.08 -3.27
CA ASP A 64 -9.22 -12.01 -2.14
C ASP A 64 -10.27 -11.63 -1.06
N SER A 65 -11.06 -10.57 -1.27
CA SER A 65 -12.14 -10.18 -0.37
C SER A 65 -13.31 -11.16 -0.47
N THR A 66 -13.74 -11.68 0.68
CA THR A 66 -14.96 -12.49 0.80
C THR A 66 -16.09 -11.64 1.40
N LEU A 67 -17.31 -11.86 0.92
CA LEU A 67 -18.53 -11.29 1.50
C LEU A 67 -18.93 -12.01 2.79
#